data_AF-A0A352SWQ7-F1
#
_entry.id   AF-A0A352SWQ7-F1
#
_cell.length_a   1.000
_cell.length_b   1.000
_cell.length_c   1.000
_cell.angle_alpha   90.00
_cell.angle_beta   90.00
_cell.angle_gamma   90.00
#
_symmetry.space_group_name_H-M   'P 1'
#
loop_
_entity.id
_entity.type
_entity.pdbx_description
1 polymer ?
#
loop_
_entity_poly.entity_id
_entity_poly.type
_entity_poly.pdbx_seq_one_letter_code
_entity_poly.pdbx_strand_id
1 'polypeptide(L)'
;MEFYSVLQQLDNNRENIVLTYLTGENTGAKLILSDNEKAYFSEGVEWDEVINLIPENKKSQIVLLNGEKIFVEFLSQKYNVVVCGAGHISIPIIKICKLLDLPVTVIDDRMTFTNNASAAGADRVIYEPFEDALDKIQGDSGTFFIIVTRGHRYDQMCLEKIIKKENAYIGMIGSKLRVAKVLDYLEENGTPREDLNKVFTPIGLKIGAETPAEIAVAIMAEIIQVKNKNMIRSTYDDEILEGIFDDKYASTPKAVVTIVSRKGSSPRDVGTKMIVLKDGTMIGTIGGGCVEADLRFRAFNAIDSKKSELIKVDMTGVTAEEDGMVCGGVIEIFVDPVM
;
A
#
# COMPACT_ATOMS: atom_id res chain seq x y z
N MET A 1 7.78 5.59 21.56
CA MET A 1 8.70 5.85 20.44
C MET A 1 9.29 4.57 19.89
N GLU A 2 9.78 3.65 20.73
CA GLU A 2 10.39 2.38 20.31
C GLU A 2 9.55 1.59 19.28
N PHE A 3 8.23 1.43 19.52
CA PHE A 3 7.32 0.79 18.56
C PHE A 3 7.46 1.36 17.15
N TYR A 4 7.41 2.69 17.01
CA TYR A 4 7.50 3.37 15.72
C TYR A 4 8.91 3.26 15.12
N SER A 5 9.96 3.21 15.95
CA SER A 5 11.34 3.05 15.49
C SER A 5 11.54 1.66 14.89
N VAL A 6 11.02 0.62 15.53
CA VAL A 6 11.03 -0.75 14.98
C VAL A 6 10.22 -0.80 13.69
N LEU A 7 9.03 -0.21 13.69
CA LEU A 7 8.13 -0.16 12.53
C LEU A 7 8.80 0.44 11.27
N GLN A 8 9.58 1.51 11.43
CA GLN A 8 10.31 2.17 10.33
C GLN A 8 11.43 1.30 9.75
N GLN A 9 11.95 0.35 10.54
CA GLN A 9 13.07 -0.52 10.17
C GLN A 9 12.64 -1.90 9.66
N LEU A 10 11.32 -2.18 9.61
CA LEU A 10 10.81 -3.45 9.12
C LEU A 10 11.18 -3.67 7.66
N ASP A 11 11.51 -4.92 7.34
CA ASP A 11 11.71 -5.35 5.96
C ASP A 11 10.35 -5.43 5.25
N ASN A 12 10.15 -4.57 4.25
CA ASN A 12 8.90 -4.52 3.47
C ASN A 12 8.68 -5.74 2.57
N ASN A 13 9.66 -6.63 2.46
CA ASN A 13 9.52 -7.92 1.77
C ASN A 13 8.94 -9.01 2.68
N ARG A 14 8.89 -8.77 4.00
CA ARG A 14 8.31 -9.69 4.98
C ARG A 14 6.84 -9.38 5.21
N GLU A 15 6.10 -10.38 5.65
CA GLU A 15 4.76 -10.15 6.17
C GLU A 15 4.85 -9.47 7.54
N ASN A 16 4.45 -8.21 7.59
CA ASN A 16 4.48 -7.43 8.81
C ASN A 16 3.05 -7.22 9.35
N ILE A 17 2.83 -7.58 10.61
CA ILE A 17 1.53 -7.52 11.27
C ILE A 17 1.68 -6.75 12.58
N VAL A 18 0.82 -5.75 12.78
CA VAL A 18 0.69 -5.03 14.05
C VAL A 18 -0.58 -5.51 14.74
N LEU A 19 -0.46 -5.94 15.98
CA LEU A 19 -1.59 -6.24 16.85
C LEU A 19 -1.69 -5.14 17.90
N THR A 20 -2.88 -4.56 18.10
CA THR A 20 -3.13 -3.50 19.10
C THR A 20 -4.36 -3.84 19.93
N TYR A 21 -4.22 -3.87 21.25
CA TYR A 21 -5.37 -3.95 22.16
C TYR A 21 -6.15 -2.63 22.13
N LEU A 22 -7.42 -2.71 21.75
CA LEU A 22 -8.30 -1.54 21.62
C LEU A 22 -9.12 -1.26 22.88
N THR A 23 -9.32 -2.28 23.71
CA THR A 23 -10.14 -2.22 24.93
C THR A 23 -9.55 -3.15 26.00
N GLY A 24 -9.94 -2.95 27.25
CA GLY A 24 -9.53 -3.81 28.36
C GLY A 24 -8.35 -3.24 29.14
N GLU A 25 -7.76 -4.04 30.01
CA GLU A 25 -6.65 -3.59 30.88
C GLU A 25 -5.38 -3.29 30.07
N ASN A 26 -5.20 -3.99 28.94
CA ASN A 26 -4.05 -3.83 28.04
C ASN A 26 -4.27 -2.78 26.94
N THR A 27 -5.29 -1.93 27.04
CA THR A 27 -5.60 -0.93 25.99
C THR A 27 -4.37 -0.10 25.62
N GLY A 28 -4.05 -0.07 24.32
CA GLY A 28 -2.87 0.63 23.78
C GLY A 28 -1.63 -0.26 23.63
N ALA A 29 -1.58 -1.43 24.27
CA ALA A 29 -0.48 -2.39 24.11
C ALA A 29 -0.38 -2.88 22.67
N LYS A 30 0.86 -3.07 22.19
CA LYS A 30 1.15 -3.45 20.80
C LYS A 30 2.12 -4.60 20.68
N LEU A 31 1.98 -5.35 19.60
CA LEU A 31 2.91 -6.35 19.11
C LEU A 31 3.17 -6.09 17.62
N ILE A 32 4.42 -6.23 17.20
CA ILE A 32 4.81 -6.30 15.79
C ILE A 32 5.34 -7.71 15.53
N LEU A 33 4.76 -8.38 14.54
CA LEU A 33 5.29 -9.60 13.95
C LEU A 33 5.88 -9.29 12.58
N SER A 34 7.01 -9.92 12.26
CA SER A 34 7.62 -9.93 10.93
C SER A 34 7.94 -11.39 10.57
N ASP A 35 7.25 -11.96 9.58
CA ASP A 35 7.28 -13.40 9.24
C ASP A 35 7.10 -14.33 10.46
N ASN A 36 6.16 -13.97 11.35
CA ASN A 36 5.86 -14.63 12.62
C ASN A 36 6.90 -14.46 13.74
N GLU A 37 7.98 -13.72 13.52
CA GLU A 37 8.94 -13.36 14.57
C GLU A 37 8.48 -12.08 15.28
N LYS A 38 8.51 -12.08 16.63
CA LYS A 38 8.17 -10.90 17.44
C LYS A 38 9.27 -9.85 17.29
N ALA A 39 9.02 -8.81 16.49
CA ALA A 39 9.95 -7.69 16.27
C ALA A 39 9.84 -6.62 17.37
N TYR A 40 8.66 -6.46 17.96
CA TYR A 40 8.40 -5.56 19.09
C TYR A 40 7.21 -6.11 19.88
N PHE A 41 7.18 -5.96 21.20
CA PHE A 41 6.01 -6.24 22.02
C PHE A 41 5.97 -5.36 23.27
N SER A 42 4.79 -4.96 23.70
CA SER A 42 4.60 -4.35 25.02
C SER A 42 4.81 -5.41 26.12
N GLU A 43 5.67 -5.10 27.09
CA GLU A 43 5.93 -5.96 28.25
C GLU A 43 4.69 -6.14 29.13
N GLY A 44 4.61 -7.27 29.84
CA GLY A 44 3.51 -7.56 30.77
C GLY A 44 2.19 -7.99 30.12
N VAL A 45 2.17 -8.19 28.80
CA VAL A 45 1.00 -8.65 28.03
C VAL A 45 1.26 -10.04 27.48
N GLU A 46 0.27 -10.93 27.61
CA GLU A 46 0.32 -12.28 27.04
C GLU A 46 -0.10 -12.23 25.56
N TRP A 47 0.81 -12.61 24.66
CA TRP A 47 0.62 -12.44 23.22
C TRP A 47 0.32 -13.73 22.48
N ASP A 48 0.64 -14.90 23.06
CA ASP A 48 0.58 -16.16 22.32
C ASP A 48 -0.86 -16.53 21.92
N GLU A 49 -1.84 -16.25 22.78
CA GLU A 49 -3.27 -16.43 22.46
C GLU A 49 -3.73 -15.49 21.34
N VAL A 50 -3.25 -14.25 21.33
CA VAL A 50 -3.63 -13.23 20.36
C VAL A 50 -3.07 -13.57 18.97
N ILE A 51 -1.83 -14.09 18.92
CA ILE A 51 -1.18 -14.54 17.68
C ILE A 51 -2.00 -15.64 16.99
N ASN A 52 -2.60 -16.54 17.77
CA ASN A 52 -3.44 -17.61 17.23
C ASN A 52 -4.77 -17.10 16.63
N LEU A 53 -5.14 -15.84 16.84
CA LEU A 53 -6.34 -15.21 16.27
C LEU A 53 -6.05 -14.43 14.98
N ILE A 54 -4.81 -14.40 14.50
CA ILE A 54 -4.46 -13.73 13.25
C ILE A 54 -5.24 -14.37 12.09
N PRO A 55 -5.99 -13.58 11.31
CA PRO A 55 -6.91 -14.14 10.32
C PRO A 55 -6.17 -14.57 9.05
N GLU A 56 -6.48 -15.77 8.57
CA GLU A 56 -5.90 -16.34 7.34
C GLU A 56 -6.23 -15.52 6.07
N ASN A 57 -7.28 -14.70 6.11
CA ASN A 57 -7.69 -13.88 4.98
C ASN A 57 -6.77 -12.66 4.73
N LYS A 58 -5.78 -12.43 5.60
CA LYS A 58 -4.82 -11.32 5.55
C LYS A 58 -5.44 -9.93 5.46
N LYS A 59 -6.64 -9.77 6.02
CA LYS A 59 -7.33 -8.48 6.08
C LYS A 59 -7.23 -7.89 7.47
N SER A 60 -6.87 -6.61 7.54
CA SER A 60 -6.89 -5.85 8.79
C SER A 60 -8.31 -5.77 9.34
N GLN A 61 -8.51 -6.24 10.57
CA GLN A 61 -9.82 -6.32 11.22
C GLN A 61 -9.70 -6.44 12.73
N ILE A 62 -10.83 -6.27 13.42
CA ILE A 62 -10.93 -6.52 14.86
C ILE A 62 -11.22 -8.01 15.09
N VAL A 63 -10.44 -8.61 15.99
CA VAL A 63 -10.70 -9.93 16.59
C VAL A 63 -11.04 -9.76 18.06
N LEU A 64 -11.66 -10.79 18.65
CA LEU A 64 -12.06 -10.79 20.06
C LEU A 64 -11.30 -11.88 20.82
N LEU A 65 -10.70 -11.50 21.95
CA LEU A 65 -10.14 -12.43 22.93
C LEU A 65 -10.76 -12.11 24.29
N ASN A 66 -11.48 -13.06 24.88
CA ASN A 66 -12.11 -12.91 26.21
C ASN A 66 -13.01 -11.65 26.36
N GLY A 67 -13.62 -11.19 25.27
CA GLY A 67 -14.46 -9.98 25.24
C GLY A 67 -13.72 -8.67 24.98
N GLU A 68 -12.38 -8.69 24.98
CA GLU A 68 -11.54 -7.56 24.58
C GLU A 68 -11.38 -7.53 23.06
N LYS A 69 -11.37 -6.32 22.49
CA LYS A 69 -11.13 -6.07 21.07
C LYS A 69 -9.64 -5.90 20.81
N ILE A 70 -9.11 -6.66 19.86
CA ILE A 70 -7.76 -6.52 19.34
C ILE A 70 -7.86 -6.17 17.86
N PHE A 71 -7.19 -5.10 17.45
CA PHE A 71 -7.03 -4.80 16.03
C PHE A 71 -5.82 -5.55 15.50
N VAL A 72 -6.04 -6.42 14.53
CA VAL A 72 -4.99 -7.06 13.75
C VAL A 72 -4.85 -6.23 12.47
N GLU A 73 -3.68 -5.63 12.30
CA GLU A 73 -3.36 -4.71 11.21
C GLU A 73 -2.22 -5.31 10.38
N PHE A 74 -2.55 -5.77 9.17
CA PHE A 74 -1.53 -6.16 8.20
C PHE A 74 -0.96 -4.88 7.59
N LEU A 75 0.32 -4.63 7.83
CA LEU A 75 1.02 -3.51 7.21
C LEU A 75 1.17 -3.83 5.74
N SER A 76 0.72 -2.96 4.83
CA SER A 76 1.01 -3.27 3.45
C SER A 76 2.43 -3.01 3.05
N GLN A 77 2.77 -3.88 2.13
CA GLN A 77 3.72 -3.64 1.10
C GLN A 77 3.51 -2.31 0.36
N LYS A 78 4.58 -1.55 0.23
CA LYS A 78 4.64 -0.40 -0.69
C LYS A 78 4.55 -0.92 -2.12
N TYR A 79 3.66 -0.33 -2.91
CA TYR A 79 3.54 -0.67 -4.32
C TYR A 79 4.35 0.28 -5.19
N ASN A 80 5.07 -0.26 -6.17
CA ASN A 80 5.82 0.52 -7.13
C ASN A 80 5.66 -0.07 -8.54
N VAL A 81 5.89 0.74 -9.56
CA VAL A 81 5.76 0.35 -10.96
C VAL A 81 7.10 0.46 -11.66
N VAL A 82 7.52 -0.60 -12.33
CA VAL A 82 8.71 -0.61 -13.19
C VAL A 82 8.27 -0.78 -14.64
N VAL A 83 8.47 0.24 -15.45
CA VAL A 83 8.11 0.24 -16.88
C VAL A 83 9.35 -0.01 -17.73
N CYS A 84 9.39 -1.16 -18.40
CA CYS A 84 10.41 -1.49 -19.40
C CYS A 84 9.97 -0.96 -20.76
N GLY A 85 10.57 0.16 -21.16
CA GLY A 85 10.30 0.88 -22.39
C GLY A 85 9.71 2.25 -22.09
N ALA A 86 10.26 3.30 -22.68
CA ALA A 86 9.80 4.67 -22.55
C ALA A 86 9.05 5.16 -23.81
N GLY A 87 8.39 4.23 -24.51
CA GLY A 87 7.62 4.51 -25.72
C GLY A 87 6.36 5.34 -25.50
N HIS A 88 5.59 5.55 -26.57
CA HIS A 88 4.39 6.39 -26.55
C HIS A 88 3.28 5.87 -25.63
N ILE A 89 3.21 4.56 -25.36
CA ILE A 89 2.29 3.94 -24.39
C ILE A 89 2.71 4.25 -22.95
N SER A 90 4.01 4.36 -22.68
CA SER A 90 4.54 4.58 -21.33
C SER A 90 4.21 5.96 -20.79
N ILE A 91 4.09 6.98 -21.65
CA ILE A 91 3.77 8.36 -21.24
C ILE A 91 2.44 8.46 -20.50
N PRO A 92 1.29 7.98 -21.04
CA PRO A 92 0.04 7.97 -20.30
C PRO A 92 0.08 7.03 -19.09
N ILE A 93 0.81 5.91 -19.12
CA ILE A 93 1.00 5.04 -17.94
C ILE A 93 1.63 5.83 -16.80
N ILE A 94 2.74 6.53 -17.04
CA ILE A 94 3.44 7.36 -16.05
C ILE A 94 2.48 8.37 -15.44
N LYS A 95 1.71 9.07 -16.27
CA LYS A 95 0.73 10.07 -15.79
C LYS A 95 -0.35 9.44 -14.90
N ILE A 96 -0.87 8.28 -15.27
CA ILE A 96 -1.86 7.57 -14.45
C ILE A 96 -1.21 7.09 -13.14
N CYS A 97 0.02 6.58 -13.17
CA CYS A 97 0.75 6.21 -11.94
C CYS A 97 0.87 7.40 -10.98
N LYS A 98 1.22 8.59 -11.49
CA LYS A 98 1.29 9.82 -10.68
C LYS A 98 -0.06 10.26 -10.14
N LEU A 99 -1.15 10.06 -10.87
CA LEU A 99 -2.51 10.32 -10.37
C LEU A 99 -2.95 9.33 -9.28
N LEU A 100 -2.33 8.15 -9.23
CA LEU A 100 -2.65 7.07 -8.29
C LEU A 100 -1.64 6.99 -7.13
N ASP A 101 -0.72 7.95 -7.02
CA ASP A 101 0.37 7.95 -6.05
C ASP A 101 1.18 6.63 -6.07
N LEU A 102 1.41 6.09 -7.27
CA LEU A 102 2.26 4.93 -7.50
C LEU A 102 3.62 5.40 -8.02
N PRO A 103 4.70 5.26 -7.22
CA PRO A 103 6.05 5.56 -7.68
C PRO A 103 6.40 4.75 -8.93
N VAL A 104 6.89 5.42 -9.97
CA VAL A 104 7.19 4.80 -11.26
C VAL A 104 8.65 4.98 -11.66
N THR A 105 9.32 3.84 -11.88
CA THR A 105 10.65 3.76 -12.49
C THR A 105 10.51 3.39 -13.96
N VAL A 106 11.17 4.13 -14.85
CA VAL A 106 11.14 3.86 -16.30
C VAL A 106 12.54 3.53 -16.80
N ILE A 107 12.64 2.47 -17.61
CA ILE A 107 13.89 2.00 -18.21
C ILE A 107 13.79 2.13 -19.73
N ASP A 108 14.78 2.74 -20.37
CA ASP A 108 14.95 2.69 -21.84
C ASP A 108 16.40 3.03 -22.20
N ASP A 109 16.92 2.41 -23.26
CA ASP A 109 18.28 2.61 -23.75
C ASP A 109 18.39 3.75 -24.78
N ARG A 110 17.34 4.57 -24.93
CA ARG A 110 17.30 5.74 -25.81
C ARG A 110 17.05 7.04 -25.04
N MET A 111 18.04 7.93 -25.06
CA MET A 111 18.04 9.19 -24.32
C MET A 111 16.81 10.08 -24.56
N THR A 112 16.34 10.19 -25.82
CA THR A 112 15.15 11.00 -26.11
C THR A 112 13.89 10.47 -25.43
N PHE A 113 13.77 9.15 -25.32
CA PHE A 113 12.60 8.51 -24.71
C PHE A 113 12.66 8.60 -23.19
N THR A 114 13.84 8.42 -22.58
CA THR A 114 14.04 8.63 -21.12
C THR A 114 13.80 10.09 -20.71
N ASN A 115 14.21 11.06 -21.55
CA ASN A 115 13.89 12.47 -21.33
C ASN A 115 12.37 12.72 -21.36
N ASN A 116 11.64 12.10 -22.29
CA ASN A 116 10.18 12.21 -22.35
C ASN A 116 9.50 11.58 -21.13
N ALA A 117 10.00 10.43 -20.64
CA ALA A 117 9.50 9.81 -19.43
C ALA A 117 9.70 10.69 -18.20
N SER A 118 10.87 11.32 -18.08
CA SER A 118 11.17 12.29 -17.02
C SER A 118 10.21 13.49 -17.10
N ALA A 119 10.02 14.05 -18.29
CA ALA A 119 9.09 15.16 -18.53
C ALA A 119 7.62 14.80 -18.27
N ALA A 120 7.26 13.52 -18.38
CA ALA A 120 5.93 13.01 -18.04
C ALA A 120 5.71 12.84 -16.53
N GLY A 121 6.76 12.96 -15.72
CA GLY A 121 6.69 12.91 -14.26
C GLY A 121 7.14 11.58 -13.65
N ALA A 122 7.92 10.76 -14.35
CA ALA A 122 8.47 9.53 -13.76
C ALA A 122 9.39 9.85 -12.56
N ASP A 123 9.21 9.14 -11.45
CA ASP A 123 9.96 9.36 -10.20
C ASP A 123 11.43 8.99 -10.36
N ARG A 124 11.70 7.95 -11.15
CA ARG A 124 13.06 7.52 -11.51
C ARG A 124 13.12 7.14 -12.97
N VAL A 125 14.19 7.54 -13.65
CA VAL A 125 14.45 7.12 -15.03
C VAL A 125 15.86 6.57 -15.15
N ILE A 126 15.99 5.40 -15.76
CA ILE A 126 17.26 4.70 -15.96
C ILE A 126 17.55 4.65 -17.46
N TYR A 127 18.61 5.36 -17.87
CA TYR A 127 19.10 5.40 -19.25
C TYR A 127 20.23 4.39 -19.45
N GLU A 128 19.86 3.13 -19.61
CA GLU A 128 20.78 1.99 -19.76
C GLU A 128 20.12 0.89 -20.61
N PRO A 129 20.88 -0.07 -21.15
CA PRO A 129 20.32 -1.33 -21.65
C PRO A 129 19.39 -1.97 -20.63
N PHE A 130 18.26 -2.55 -21.06
CA PHE A 130 17.28 -3.11 -20.12
C PHE A 130 17.89 -4.20 -19.23
N GLU A 131 18.84 -4.98 -19.76
CA GLU A 131 19.52 -6.04 -19.01
C GLU A 131 20.25 -5.47 -17.79
N ASP A 132 21.13 -4.50 -18.03
CA ASP A 132 21.94 -3.83 -17.01
C ASP A 132 21.07 -3.12 -15.97
N ALA A 133 20.00 -2.46 -16.42
CA ALA A 133 19.06 -1.77 -15.54
C ALA A 133 18.28 -2.76 -14.65
N LEU A 134 17.82 -3.90 -15.21
CA LEU A 134 17.08 -4.92 -14.47
C LEU A 134 17.96 -5.72 -13.52
N ASP A 135 19.26 -5.83 -13.77
CA ASP A 135 20.20 -6.40 -12.79
C ASP A 135 20.34 -5.53 -11.53
N LYS A 136 20.08 -4.22 -11.64
CA LYS A 136 20.06 -3.26 -10.52
C LYS A 136 18.70 -3.15 -9.81
N ILE A 137 17.65 -3.77 -10.36
CA ILE A 137 16.29 -3.75 -9.80
C ILE A 137 15.95 -5.15 -9.33
N GLN A 138 15.82 -5.36 -8.02
CA GLN A 138 15.49 -6.68 -7.49
C GLN A 138 14.01 -7.03 -7.67
N GLY A 139 13.10 -6.08 -7.47
CA GLY A 139 11.67 -6.36 -7.30
C GLY A 139 11.34 -6.87 -5.90
N ASP A 140 10.06 -6.82 -5.54
CA ASP A 140 9.47 -7.30 -4.29
C ASP A 140 8.01 -7.71 -4.55
N SER A 141 7.31 -8.29 -3.58
CA SER A 141 5.89 -8.67 -3.76
C SER A 141 4.91 -7.48 -3.95
N GLY A 142 5.42 -6.23 -3.99
CA GLY A 142 4.71 -4.99 -4.30
C GLY A 142 5.07 -4.39 -5.66
N THR A 143 6.01 -4.99 -6.37
CA THR A 143 6.53 -4.45 -7.62
C THR A 143 5.68 -4.91 -8.80
N PHE A 144 5.12 -3.95 -9.54
CA PHE A 144 4.40 -4.18 -10.79
C PHE A 144 5.33 -3.95 -11.98
N PHE A 145 5.72 -5.01 -12.68
CA PHE A 145 6.52 -4.91 -13.90
C PHE A 145 5.62 -4.78 -15.14
N ILE A 146 5.87 -3.75 -15.94
CA ILE A 146 5.16 -3.48 -17.21
C ILE A 146 6.18 -3.54 -18.36
N ILE A 147 6.06 -4.53 -19.23
CA ILE A 147 6.93 -4.73 -20.38
C ILE A 147 6.24 -4.17 -21.63
N VAL A 148 6.66 -2.97 -22.06
CA VAL A 148 6.13 -2.22 -23.21
C VAL A 148 7.27 -1.72 -24.10
N THR A 149 8.20 -2.63 -24.42
CA THR A 149 9.44 -2.27 -25.12
C THR A 149 9.22 -2.02 -26.62
N ARG A 150 10.30 -1.65 -27.33
CA ARG A 150 10.30 -1.36 -28.77
C ARG A 150 10.32 -2.59 -29.69
N GLY A 151 10.26 -3.81 -29.16
CA GLY A 151 10.20 -5.01 -30.01
C GLY A 151 10.44 -6.34 -29.30
N HIS A 152 10.11 -7.43 -29.99
CA HIS A 152 9.99 -8.78 -29.39
C HIS A 152 11.25 -9.25 -28.68
N ARG A 153 12.43 -8.95 -29.25
CA ARG A 153 13.72 -9.30 -28.64
C ARG A 153 13.89 -8.69 -27.25
N TYR A 154 13.50 -7.43 -27.08
CA TYR A 154 13.62 -6.74 -25.80
C TYR A 154 12.52 -7.15 -24.83
N ASP A 155 11.30 -7.42 -25.33
CA ASP A 155 10.20 -7.95 -24.51
C ASP A 155 10.61 -9.29 -23.88
N GLN A 156 11.18 -10.20 -24.68
CA GLN A 156 11.67 -11.49 -24.23
C GLN A 156 12.78 -11.34 -23.19
N MET A 157 13.82 -10.54 -23.46
CA MET A 157 14.93 -10.35 -22.53
C MET A 157 14.47 -9.73 -21.19
N CYS A 158 13.55 -8.76 -21.22
CA CYS A 158 12.99 -8.22 -19.99
C CYS A 158 12.26 -9.30 -19.21
N LEU A 159 11.45 -10.13 -19.88
CA LEU A 159 10.71 -11.21 -19.24
C LEU A 159 11.65 -12.27 -18.64
N GLU A 160 12.73 -12.65 -19.34
CA GLU A 160 13.75 -13.59 -18.84
C GLU A 160 14.38 -13.17 -17.51
N LYS A 161 14.63 -11.87 -17.35
CA LYS A 161 15.17 -11.31 -16.11
C LYS A 161 14.10 -11.15 -15.03
N ILE A 162 12.91 -10.68 -15.40
CA ILE A 162 11.84 -10.34 -14.45
C ILE A 162 11.16 -11.59 -13.88
N ILE A 163 11.01 -12.67 -14.66
CA ILE A 163 10.30 -13.88 -14.21
C ILE A 163 10.98 -14.57 -13.02
N LYS A 164 12.28 -14.31 -12.83
CA LYS A 164 13.11 -14.84 -11.73
C LYS A 164 13.08 -13.96 -10.48
N LYS A 165 12.44 -12.79 -10.56
CA LYS A 165 12.38 -11.78 -9.49
C LYS A 165 11.07 -11.90 -8.74
N GLU A 166 11.10 -11.50 -7.49
CA GLU A 166 9.87 -11.31 -6.73
C GLU A 166 9.07 -10.14 -7.31
N ASN A 167 7.75 -10.32 -7.42
CA ASN A 167 6.87 -9.36 -8.07
C ASN A 167 5.42 -9.52 -7.61
N ALA A 168 4.66 -8.43 -7.68
CA ALA A 168 3.21 -8.42 -7.52
C ALA A 168 2.47 -8.74 -8.83
N TYR A 169 3.10 -8.43 -9.96
CA TYR A 169 2.52 -8.51 -11.29
C TYR A 169 3.62 -8.44 -12.36
N ILE A 170 3.45 -9.23 -13.43
CA ILE A 170 4.21 -9.07 -14.67
C ILE A 170 3.22 -8.94 -15.81
N GLY A 171 3.19 -7.79 -16.45
CA GLY A 171 2.39 -7.55 -17.64
C GLY A 171 3.26 -7.38 -18.86
N MET A 172 2.95 -8.08 -19.95
CA MET A 172 3.70 -7.95 -21.20
C MET A 172 2.80 -7.58 -22.38
N ILE A 173 3.20 -6.55 -23.11
CA ILE A 173 2.54 -6.17 -24.35
C ILE A 173 2.80 -7.20 -25.45
N GLY A 174 1.81 -7.40 -26.33
CA GLY A 174 1.98 -8.20 -27.53
C GLY A 174 0.71 -8.94 -27.92
N SER A 175 0.65 -9.43 -29.15
CA SER A 175 -0.44 -10.30 -29.59
C SER A 175 -0.33 -11.67 -28.91
N LYS A 176 -1.46 -12.35 -28.71
CA LYS A 176 -1.50 -13.69 -28.09
C LYS A 176 -0.51 -14.68 -28.72
N LEU A 177 -0.47 -14.73 -30.06
CA LEU A 177 0.40 -15.64 -30.80
C LEU A 177 1.88 -15.35 -30.57
N ARG A 178 2.24 -14.06 -30.55
CA ARG A 178 3.62 -13.61 -30.35
C ARG A 178 4.08 -13.90 -28.93
N VAL A 179 3.23 -13.63 -27.96
CA VAL A 179 3.58 -13.88 -26.56
C VAL A 179 3.65 -15.37 -26.27
N ALA A 180 2.76 -16.19 -26.84
CA ALA A 180 2.86 -17.65 -26.73
C ALA A 180 4.25 -18.15 -27.15
N LYS A 181 4.78 -17.70 -28.30
CA LYS A 181 6.14 -18.06 -28.75
C LYS A 181 7.24 -17.67 -27.76
N VAL A 182 7.12 -16.51 -27.12
CA VAL A 182 8.08 -16.07 -26.10
C VAL A 182 7.99 -17.00 -24.89
N LEU A 183 6.78 -17.31 -24.40
CA LEU A 183 6.59 -18.20 -23.26
C LEU A 183 7.10 -19.63 -23.56
N ASP A 184 6.80 -20.17 -24.74
CA ASP A 184 7.25 -21.50 -25.15
C ASP A 184 8.78 -21.57 -25.21
N TYR A 185 9.44 -20.53 -25.76
CA TYR A 185 10.90 -20.44 -25.73
C TYR A 185 11.46 -20.42 -24.30
N LEU A 186 10.83 -19.70 -23.37
CA LEU A 186 11.28 -19.65 -21.98
C LEU A 186 11.09 -20.97 -21.25
N GLU A 187 10.01 -21.68 -21.55
CA GLU A 187 9.75 -23.02 -21.03
C GLU A 187 10.80 -24.02 -21.54
N GLU A 188 11.10 -24.00 -22.84
CA GLU A 188 12.15 -24.81 -23.46
C GLU A 188 13.54 -24.54 -22.85
N ASN A 189 13.79 -23.31 -22.37
CA ASN A 189 15.03 -22.92 -21.70
C ASN A 189 14.98 -23.04 -20.17
N GLY A 190 14.00 -23.78 -19.63
CA GLY A 190 13.98 -24.20 -18.23
C GLY A 190 13.22 -23.30 -17.26
N THR A 191 12.43 -22.33 -17.75
CA THR A 191 11.51 -21.56 -16.89
C THR A 191 10.26 -22.40 -16.60
N PRO A 192 9.89 -22.66 -15.34
CA PRO A 192 8.71 -23.45 -15.00
C PRO A 192 7.43 -22.86 -15.58
N ARG A 193 6.56 -23.72 -16.13
CA ARG A 193 5.27 -23.27 -16.70
C ARG A 193 4.38 -22.55 -15.69
N GLU A 194 4.47 -22.92 -14.42
CA GLU A 194 3.73 -22.29 -13.32
C GLU A 194 4.09 -20.81 -13.16
N ASP A 195 5.35 -20.43 -13.35
CA ASP A 195 5.77 -19.03 -13.29
C ASP A 195 5.33 -18.27 -14.54
N LEU A 196 5.46 -18.88 -15.71
CA LEU A 196 5.00 -18.29 -16.98
C LEU A 196 3.48 -18.04 -17.00
N ASN A 197 2.69 -18.89 -16.33
CA ASN A 197 1.25 -18.71 -16.20
C ASN A 197 0.86 -17.49 -15.36
N LYS A 198 1.78 -16.90 -14.58
CA LYS A 198 1.56 -15.67 -13.81
C LYS A 198 1.69 -14.41 -14.66
N VAL A 199 2.19 -14.52 -15.90
CA VAL A 199 2.40 -13.37 -16.80
C VAL A 199 1.08 -12.95 -17.44
N PHE A 200 0.69 -11.70 -17.23
CA PHE A 200 -0.51 -11.10 -17.81
C PHE A 200 -0.25 -10.69 -19.26
N THR A 201 -0.86 -11.42 -20.17
CA THR A 201 -0.66 -11.22 -21.60
C THR A 201 -1.86 -11.63 -22.47
N PRO A 202 -2.25 -10.82 -23.46
CA PRO A 202 -1.83 -9.43 -23.66
C PRO A 202 -2.16 -8.59 -22.43
N ILE A 203 -1.24 -7.71 -22.04
CA ILE A 203 -1.38 -6.87 -20.86
C ILE A 203 -2.65 -6.00 -20.91
N GLY A 204 -3.32 -5.85 -19.78
CA GLY A 204 -4.46 -4.95 -19.60
C GLY A 204 -5.83 -5.58 -19.84
N LEU A 205 -6.85 -4.99 -19.22
CA LEU A 205 -8.23 -5.46 -19.32
C LEU A 205 -8.74 -5.37 -20.78
N LYS A 206 -9.60 -6.33 -21.16
CA LYS A 206 -10.21 -6.39 -22.49
C LYS A 206 -11.36 -5.39 -22.63
N ILE A 207 -11.01 -4.10 -22.71
CA ILE A 207 -11.96 -2.98 -22.84
C ILE A 207 -12.09 -2.45 -24.27
N GLY A 208 -11.42 -3.07 -25.25
CA GLY A 208 -11.41 -2.61 -26.65
C GLY A 208 -10.54 -1.37 -26.87
N ALA A 209 -9.46 -1.22 -26.11
CA ALA A 209 -8.54 -0.09 -26.21
C ALA A 209 -7.79 -0.04 -27.56
N GLU A 210 -7.76 1.14 -28.17
CA GLU A 210 -7.09 1.40 -29.45
C GLU A 210 -5.99 2.46 -29.34
N THR A 211 -6.24 3.51 -28.56
CA THR A 211 -5.27 4.60 -28.40
C THR A 211 -4.26 4.32 -27.28
N PRO A 212 -3.07 4.95 -27.28
CA PRO A 212 -2.09 4.77 -26.21
C PRO A 212 -2.64 5.11 -24.82
N ALA A 213 -3.54 6.10 -24.73
CA ALA A 213 -4.19 6.48 -23.48
C ALA A 213 -5.18 5.41 -23.01
N GLU A 214 -6.01 4.87 -23.91
CA GLU A 214 -6.93 3.77 -23.58
C GLU A 214 -6.18 2.50 -23.18
N ILE A 215 -5.08 2.18 -23.86
CA ILE A 215 -4.23 1.04 -23.53
C ILE A 215 -3.65 1.23 -22.12
N ALA A 216 -3.15 2.43 -21.79
CA ALA A 216 -2.69 2.73 -20.45
C ALA A 216 -3.80 2.59 -19.40
N VAL A 217 -5.02 3.04 -19.68
CA VAL A 217 -6.18 2.83 -18.79
C VAL A 217 -6.46 1.34 -18.61
N ALA A 218 -6.43 0.54 -19.69
CA ALA A 218 -6.64 -0.90 -19.62
C ALA A 218 -5.59 -1.60 -18.74
N ILE A 219 -4.32 -1.24 -18.90
CA ILE A 219 -3.19 -1.77 -18.12
C ILE A 219 -3.34 -1.38 -16.65
N MET A 220 -3.54 -0.10 -16.36
CA MET A 220 -3.64 0.38 -14.97
C MET A 220 -4.90 -0.14 -14.27
N ALA A 221 -6.01 -0.35 -14.99
CA ALA A 221 -7.19 -0.98 -14.44
C ALA A 221 -6.94 -2.46 -14.08
N GLU A 222 -6.15 -3.20 -14.86
CA GLU A 222 -5.74 -4.56 -14.52
C GLU A 222 -4.83 -4.59 -13.30
N ILE A 223 -3.85 -3.68 -13.22
CA ILE A 223 -2.97 -3.53 -12.04
C ILE A 223 -3.78 -3.19 -10.79
N ILE A 224 -4.72 -2.25 -10.86
CA ILE A 224 -5.62 -1.93 -9.74
C ILE A 224 -6.44 -3.14 -9.33
N GLN A 225 -6.93 -3.93 -10.29
CA GLN A 225 -7.66 -5.16 -10.00
C GLN A 225 -6.78 -6.17 -9.25
N VAL A 226 -5.54 -6.37 -9.68
CA VAL A 226 -4.59 -7.29 -9.02
C VAL A 226 -4.23 -6.78 -7.63
N LYS A 227 -3.85 -5.50 -7.51
CA LYS A 227 -3.58 -4.80 -6.24
C LYS A 227 -4.72 -5.00 -5.24
N ASN A 228 -5.96 -4.79 -5.68
CA ASN A 228 -7.14 -4.88 -4.80
C ASN A 228 -7.65 -6.31 -4.59
N LYS A 229 -7.20 -7.30 -5.36
CA LYS A 229 -7.46 -8.72 -5.04
C LYS A 229 -6.55 -9.19 -3.90
N ASN A 230 -5.34 -8.65 -3.82
CA ASN A 230 -4.33 -9.00 -2.82
C ASN A 230 -4.33 -8.03 -1.62
N MET A 231 -5.51 -7.59 -1.15
CA MET A 231 -5.73 -6.48 -0.21
C MET A 231 -4.84 -6.46 1.04
N ILE A 232 -3.64 -5.89 0.91
CA ILE A 232 -2.89 -5.33 2.02
C ILE A 232 -2.65 -3.87 1.63
N ARG A 233 -3.16 -2.89 2.40
CA ARG A 233 -2.93 -1.42 2.17
C ARG A 233 -2.07 -0.78 3.27
N SER A 234 -1.31 0.25 2.90
CA SER A 234 -0.19 0.73 3.75
C SER A 234 -0.82 1.57 4.82
N THR A 235 -0.73 1.11 6.05
CA THR A 235 -1.42 1.75 7.18
C THR A 235 -0.55 2.79 7.87
N TYR A 236 0.79 2.66 7.74
CA TYR A 236 1.75 3.70 8.13
C TYR A 236 2.48 4.16 6.88
N ASP A 237 1.87 5.10 6.16
CA ASP A 237 2.55 5.74 5.03
C ASP A 237 3.68 6.66 5.49
N ASP A 238 4.46 7.14 4.52
CA ASP A 238 5.62 7.99 4.79
C ASP A 238 5.19 9.33 5.45
N GLU A 239 4.01 9.85 5.12
CA GLU A 239 3.48 11.09 5.73
C GLU A 239 3.23 10.91 7.25
N ILE A 240 2.65 9.78 7.65
CA ILE A 240 2.41 9.46 9.07
C ILE A 240 3.74 9.22 9.80
N LEU A 241 4.67 8.48 9.21
CA LEU A 241 5.98 8.25 9.85
C LEU A 241 6.78 9.55 9.97
N GLU A 242 6.77 10.40 8.95
CA GLU A 242 7.36 11.75 9.01
C GLU A 242 6.68 12.57 10.11
N GLY A 243 5.35 12.60 10.22
CA GLY A 243 4.68 13.34 11.29
C GLY A 243 5.03 12.87 12.71
N ILE A 244 5.38 11.59 12.87
CA ILE A 244 5.86 11.03 14.15
C ILE A 244 7.30 11.49 14.44
N PHE A 245 8.20 11.38 13.46
CA PHE A 245 9.66 11.55 13.65
C PHE A 245 10.22 12.92 13.28
N ASP A 246 9.49 13.78 12.58
CA ASP A 246 9.96 15.09 12.15
C ASP A 246 10.38 15.94 13.35
N ASP A 247 11.64 16.39 13.32
CA ASP A 247 12.27 17.23 14.34
C ASP A 247 11.45 18.50 14.64
N LYS A 248 10.73 19.02 13.65
CA LYS A 248 9.80 20.15 13.80
C LYS A 248 8.72 19.88 14.86
N TYR A 249 8.31 18.63 15.00
CA TYR A 249 7.25 18.20 15.90
C TYR A 249 7.76 17.36 17.08
N ALA A 250 9.07 17.21 17.25
CA ALA A 250 9.66 16.34 18.26
C ALA A 250 9.25 16.71 19.70
N SER A 251 9.11 18.01 19.98
CA SER A 251 8.69 18.52 21.29
C SER A 251 7.17 18.64 21.47
N THR A 252 6.38 18.38 20.42
CA THR A 252 4.93 18.57 20.45
C THR A 252 4.25 17.24 20.73
N PRO A 253 3.56 17.08 21.88
CA PRO A 253 2.79 15.88 22.16
C PRO A 253 1.76 15.61 21.06
N LYS A 254 1.59 14.34 20.68
CA LYS A 254 0.79 13.95 19.53
C LYS A 254 0.08 12.62 19.77
N ALA A 255 -1.01 12.39 19.05
CA ALA A 255 -1.73 11.11 19.05
C ALA A 255 -1.95 10.64 17.61
N VAL A 256 -1.90 9.33 17.43
CA VAL A 256 -2.26 8.66 16.17
C VAL A 256 -3.72 8.24 16.27
N VAL A 257 -4.51 8.64 15.28
CA VAL A 257 -5.93 8.32 15.13
C VAL A 257 -6.04 7.29 14.00
N THR A 258 -6.65 6.13 14.26
CA THR A 258 -6.76 5.03 13.28
C THR A 258 -8.21 4.58 13.13
N ILE A 259 -8.72 4.45 11.89
CA ILE A 259 -9.99 3.74 11.65
C ILE A 259 -9.73 2.23 11.82
N VAL A 260 -10.33 1.61 12.82
CA VAL A 260 -10.14 0.17 13.13
C VAL A 260 -11.31 -0.70 12.70
N SER A 261 -12.47 -0.11 12.44
CA SER A 261 -13.65 -0.81 11.93
C SER A 261 -14.55 0.12 11.11
N ARG A 262 -15.25 -0.45 10.14
CA ARG A 262 -16.22 0.24 9.27
C ARG A 262 -17.39 -0.68 8.99
N LYS A 263 -18.61 -0.14 9.08
CA LYS A 263 -19.85 -0.75 8.60
C LYS A 263 -20.61 0.26 7.72
N GLY A 264 -20.99 -0.14 6.51
CA GLY A 264 -21.66 0.75 5.56
C GLY A 264 -20.71 1.69 4.81
N SER A 265 -21.23 2.83 4.34
CA SER A 265 -20.47 3.81 3.56
C SER A 265 -19.70 4.77 4.45
N SER A 266 -18.37 4.77 4.36
CA SER A 266 -17.47 5.73 5.01
C SER A 266 -16.47 6.27 3.97
N PRO A 267 -15.90 7.46 4.23
CA PRO A 267 -15.00 8.13 3.28
C PRO A 267 -13.63 7.44 3.15
N ARG A 268 -13.18 6.73 4.18
CA ARG A 268 -11.89 6.02 4.23
C ARG A 268 -12.03 4.60 4.77
N ASP A 269 -11.01 3.78 4.50
CA ASP A 269 -11.00 2.35 4.83
C ASP A 269 -10.30 2.06 6.16
N VAL A 270 -10.53 0.85 6.69
CA VAL A 270 -9.85 0.34 7.89
C VAL A 270 -8.33 0.39 7.70
N GLY A 271 -7.62 0.84 8.73
CA GLY A 271 -6.17 1.08 8.72
C GLY A 271 -5.78 2.51 8.34
N THR A 272 -6.70 3.35 7.86
CA THR A 272 -6.40 4.78 7.60
C THR A 272 -6.02 5.49 8.89
N LYS A 273 -4.93 6.27 8.84
CA LYS A 273 -4.41 7.00 10.00
C LYS A 273 -4.36 8.51 9.77
N MET A 274 -4.34 9.25 10.87
CA MET A 274 -4.11 10.68 10.95
C MET A 274 -3.35 10.98 12.25
N ILE A 275 -2.46 11.97 12.24
CA ILE A 275 -1.81 12.46 13.46
C ILE A 275 -2.47 13.76 13.89
N VAL A 276 -2.74 13.87 15.18
CA VAL A 276 -3.19 15.11 15.81
C VAL A 276 -2.12 15.57 16.80
N LEU A 277 -1.56 16.75 16.57
CA LEU A 277 -0.58 17.38 17.44
C LEU A 277 -1.29 18.30 18.44
N LYS A 278 -0.72 18.47 19.64
CA LYS A 278 -1.31 19.28 20.72
C LYS A 278 -1.41 20.78 20.37
N ASP A 279 -0.60 21.27 19.43
CA ASP A 279 -0.72 22.62 18.87
C ASP A 279 -1.93 22.77 17.91
N GLY A 280 -2.57 21.65 17.57
CA GLY A 280 -3.73 21.60 16.71
C GLY A 280 -3.47 21.26 15.25
N THR A 281 -2.20 21.06 14.88
CA THR A 281 -1.82 20.58 13.55
C THR A 281 -2.36 19.16 13.33
N MET A 282 -2.87 18.89 12.13
CA MET A 282 -3.31 17.57 11.70
C MET A 282 -2.52 17.16 10.46
N ILE A 283 -2.00 15.93 10.46
CA ILE A 283 -1.23 15.35 9.34
C ILE A 283 -1.98 14.10 8.87
N GLY A 284 -2.21 13.97 7.56
CA GLY A 284 -3.17 13.03 7.01
C GLY A 284 -4.65 13.40 7.29
N THR A 285 -5.56 12.52 6.89
CA THR A 285 -7.01 12.69 7.09
C THR A 285 -7.69 11.32 7.13
N ILE A 286 -8.69 11.17 8.01
CA ILE A 286 -9.52 9.96 8.04
C ILE A 286 -10.84 10.11 7.27
N GLY A 287 -11.02 11.23 6.54
CA GLY A 287 -12.16 11.40 5.63
C GLY A 287 -12.83 12.77 5.60
N GLY A 288 -12.35 13.76 6.35
CA GLY A 288 -12.89 15.12 6.37
C GLY A 288 -14.23 15.26 7.10
N GLY A 289 -14.57 16.48 7.52
CA GLY A 289 -15.89 16.85 8.07
C GLY A 289 -15.95 16.95 9.60
N CYS A 290 -17.18 17.03 10.15
CA CYS A 290 -17.43 17.26 11.59
C CYS A 290 -16.76 16.22 12.51
N VAL A 291 -16.57 15.00 12.02
CA VAL A 291 -15.93 13.91 12.77
C VAL A 291 -14.48 14.25 13.15
N GLU A 292 -13.72 14.93 12.28
CA GLU A 292 -12.34 15.31 12.58
C GLU A 292 -12.24 16.38 13.67
N ALA A 293 -13.25 17.27 13.77
CA ALA A 293 -13.31 18.28 14.81
C ALA A 293 -13.51 17.67 16.21
N ASP A 294 -14.42 16.69 16.35
CA ASP A 294 -14.61 15.95 17.61
C ASP A 294 -13.37 15.12 17.97
N LEU A 295 -12.77 14.46 16.99
CA LEU A 295 -11.57 13.65 17.20
C LEU A 295 -10.37 14.45 17.66
N ARG A 296 -10.26 15.73 17.27
CA ARG A 296 -9.21 16.61 17.80
C ARG A 296 -9.32 16.78 19.31
N PHE A 297 -10.53 16.97 19.83
CA PHE A 297 -10.76 17.08 21.27
C PHE A 297 -10.43 15.75 21.99
N ARG A 298 -10.84 14.63 21.41
CA ARG A 298 -10.54 13.28 21.92
C ARG A 298 -9.04 12.99 21.95
N ALA A 299 -8.32 13.32 20.88
CA ALA A 299 -6.87 13.23 20.81
C ALA A 299 -6.19 14.06 21.88
N PHE A 300 -6.67 15.28 22.14
CA PHE A 300 -6.12 16.14 23.19
C PHE A 300 -6.27 15.50 24.57
N ASN A 301 -7.42 14.90 24.87
CA ASN A 301 -7.65 14.21 26.15
C ASN A 301 -6.78 12.94 26.27
N ALA A 302 -6.64 12.17 25.19
CA ALA A 302 -5.79 10.98 25.16
C ALA A 302 -4.32 11.36 25.41
N ILE A 303 -3.84 12.45 24.80
CA ILE A 303 -2.49 13.01 25.03
C ILE A 303 -2.31 13.41 26.51
N ASP A 304 -3.25 14.16 27.08
CA ASP A 304 -3.12 14.68 28.45
C ASP A 304 -3.18 13.57 29.50
N SER A 305 -4.08 12.59 29.28
CA SER A 305 -4.26 11.46 30.19
C SER A 305 -3.25 10.33 29.97
N LYS A 306 -2.53 10.34 28.83
CA LYS A 306 -1.67 9.25 28.34
C LYS A 306 -2.43 7.91 28.27
N LYS A 307 -3.70 7.95 27.90
CA LYS A 307 -4.56 6.77 27.76
C LYS A 307 -5.17 6.73 26.38
N SER A 308 -5.09 5.57 25.74
CA SER A 308 -5.72 5.32 24.46
C SER A 308 -7.23 5.08 24.63
N GLU A 309 -8.02 5.40 23.60
CA GLU A 309 -9.48 5.29 23.64
C GLU A 309 -10.01 4.73 22.31
N LEU A 310 -11.00 3.83 22.39
CA LEU A 310 -11.80 3.38 21.24
C LEU A 310 -13.13 4.15 21.18
N ILE A 311 -13.34 4.85 20.07
CA ILE A 311 -14.50 5.73 19.84
C ILE A 311 -15.35 5.14 18.73
N LYS A 312 -16.67 5.15 18.92
CA LYS A 312 -17.63 4.77 17.87
C LYS A 312 -18.31 6.01 17.33
N VAL A 313 -18.26 6.19 16.01
CA VAL A 313 -18.89 7.30 15.31
C VAL A 313 -19.98 6.75 14.39
N ASP A 314 -21.20 7.25 14.56
CA ASP A 314 -22.35 6.89 13.74
C ASP A 314 -22.76 8.07 12.86
N MET A 315 -22.67 7.89 11.54
CA MET A 315 -22.99 8.92 10.54
C MET A 315 -24.34 8.64 9.85
N THR A 316 -25.17 7.74 10.40
CA THR A 316 -26.44 7.31 9.78
C THR A 316 -27.67 8.12 10.22
N GLY A 317 -27.51 9.14 11.07
CA GLY A 317 -28.59 9.88 11.73
C GLY A 317 -29.04 11.18 11.05
N VAL A 318 -30.15 11.76 11.56
CA VAL A 318 -30.77 13.02 11.08
C VAL A 318 -29.81 14.22 11.15
N THR A 319 -28.88 14.21 12.11
CA THR A 319 -27.81 15.23 12.24
C THR A 319 -26.78 15.18 11.09
N ALA A 320 -26.66 14.05 10.38
CA ALA A 320 -25.75 13.92 9.25
C ALA A 320 -26.20 14.74 8.03
N GLU A 321 -27.51 14.92 7.82
CA GLU A 321 -28.05 15.79 6.76
C GLU A 321 -27.85 17.29 7.07
N GLU A 322 -28.01 17.69 8.33
CA GLU A 322 -27.83 19.08 8.77
C GLU A 322 -26.35 19.51 8.78
N ASP A 323 -25.43 18.60 9.08
CA ASP A 323 -23.98 18.81 9.07
C ASP A 323 -23.33 18.61 7.67
N GLY A 324 -24.13 18.32 6.64
CA GLY A 324 -23.64 18.14 5.27
C GLY A 324 -22.79 16.88 5.05
N MET A 325 -22.95 15.85 5.89
CA MET A 325 -22.24 14.57 5.74
C MET A 325 -22.91 13.70 4.67
N VAL A 326 -22.14 13.21 3.71
CA VAL A 326 -22.64 12.36 2.58
C VAL A 326 -22.51 10.86 2.88
N CYS A 327 -21.73 10.47 3.89
CA CYS A 327 -21.42 9.07 4.21
C CYS A 327 -22.35 8.51 5.30
N GLY A 328 -23.21 7.54 4.96
CA GLY A 328 -24.15 6.90 5.88
C GLY A 328 -23.64 5.61 6.52
N GLY A 329 -22.50 5.64 7.21
CA GLY A 329 -21.88 4.45 7.81
C GLY A 329 -21.53 4.64 9.29
N VAL A 330 -21.12 3.55 9.93
CA VAL A 330 -20.61 3.54 11.31
C VAL A 330 -19.14 3.13 11.28
N ILE A 331 -18.29 3.90 11.95
CA ILE A 331 -16.86 3.61 12.08
C ILE A 331 -16.45 3.51 13.54
N GLU A 332 -15.49 2.65 13.84
CA GLU A 332 -14.78 2.66 15.12
C GLU A 332 -13.36 3.19 14.90
N ILE A 333 -12.95 4.11 15.77
CA ILE A 333 -11.72 4.89 15.64
C ILE A 333 -10.94 4.72 16.94
N PHE A 334 -9.69 4.31 16.82
CA PHE A 334 -8.78 4.20 17.95
C PHE A 334 -7.87 5.42 18.01
N VAL A 335 -7.82 6.07 19.16
CA VAL A 335 -6.98 7.23 19.43
C VAL A 335 -5.89 6.80 20.40
N ASP A 336 -4.63 6.91 19.96
CA ASP A 336 -3.49 6.40 20.69
C ASP A 336 -2.41 7.48 20.88
N PRO A 337 -2.14 7.92 22.13
CA PRO A 337 -1.10 8.92 22.38
C PRO A 337 0.29 8.34 22.06
N VAL A 338 1.10 9.10 21.32
CA VAL A 338 2.49 8.74 21.05
C VAL A 338 3.33 9.07 22.28
N MET A 339 3.81 8.02 22.96
CA MET A 339 4.58 8.10 24.21
C MET A 339 6.08 8.01 24.00
#